data_AF-A0A960YUY1-F1
#
_entry.id   AF-A0A960YUY1-F1
#
_cell.length_a   1.000
_cell.length_b   1.000
_cell.length_c   1.000
_cell.angle_alpha   90.00
_cell.angle_beta   90.00
_cell.angle_gamma   90.00
#
_symmetry.space_group_name_H-M   'P 1'
#
loop_
_entity.id
_entity.type
_entity.pdbx_description
1 polymer ?
#
loop_
_entity_poly.entity_id
_entity_poly.type
_entity_poly.pdbx_seq_one_letter_code
_entity_poly.pdbx_strand_id
1 'polypeptide(L)'
;MANITRKDPAWEWIQSWYILLTLALGLSSFAAFLYVWFRGRKLSWLLSAVFYLIAIWGALILMVPDAEQANSTTATGGNPLSMVLGFVYFGCWMLSIIHAIMIRKTFLLTLEAREEIAVKETDRLRTEIRAASKVLDNRVDESLIKFKEDDITVKLCRNLFSALPFAPDFRYYFNIEGATERLVFDKAEAQAVSARALEIARQDDGIAAA
;
A
#
# COMPACT_ATOMS: atom_id res chain seq x y z
N MET A 1 -18.39 9.89 -9.28
CA MET A 1 -16.94 9.74 -9.56
C MET A 1 -16.62 8.26 -9.41
N ALA A 2 -15.90 7.65 -10.35
CA ALA A 2 -15.52 6.25 -10.20
C ALA A 2 -14.60 6.08 -8.99
N ASN A 3 -14.87 5.08 -8.13
CA ASN A 3 -13.99 4.74 -7.02
C ASN A 3 -12.64 4.27 -7.59
N ILE A 4 -11.54 4.75 -6.99
CA ILE A 4 -10.19 4.38 -7.44
C ILE A 4 -9.84 3.00 -6.88
N THR A 5 -10.35 2.68 -5.69
CA THR A 5 -10.15 1.41 -5.00
C THR A 5 -11.46 0.63 -4.87
N ARG A 6 -11.40 -0.63 -4.40
CA ARG A 6 -12.59 -1.42 -4.05
C ARG A 6 -13.18 -1.01 -2.69
N LYS A 7 -12.57 -0.03 -2.01
CA LYS A 7 -12.97 0.49 -0.69
C LYS A 7 -13.98 1.63 -0.83
N ASP A 8 -14.58 1.99 0.30
CA ASP A 8 -15.54 3.08 0.37
C ASP A 8 -14.87 4.45 0.15
N PRO A 9 -15.58 5.43 -0.43
CA PRO A 9 -15.08 6.79 -0.62
C PRO A 9 -14.59 7.46 0.67
N ALA A 10 -15.23 7.15 1.80
CA ALA A 10 -14.83 7.66 3.12
C ALA A 10 -13.41 7.20 3.51
N TRP A 11 -13.06 5.95 3.20
CA TRP A 11 -11.72 5.42 3.43
C TRP A 11 -10.69 6.16 2.58
N GLU A 12 -10.99 6.42 1.30
CA GLU A 12 -10.09 7.17 0.42
C GLU A 12 -9.83 8.59 0.96
N TRP A 13 -10.86 9.26 1.48
CA TRP A 13 -10.74 10.60 2.07
C TRP A 13 -9.88 10.61 3.32
N ILE A 14 -10.13 9.69 4.25
CA ILE A 14 -9.35 9.56 5.49
C ILE A 14 -7.88 9.32 5.16
N GLN A 15 -7.57 8.45 4.20
CA GLN A 15 -6.18 8.17 3.83
C GLN A 15 -5.52 9.32 3.05
N SER A 16 -6.30 10.21 2.42
CA SER A 16 -5.81 11.35 1.63
C SER A 16 -5.58 12.63 2.45
N TRP A 17 -5.67 12.57 3.78
CA TRP A 17 -5.54 13.75 4.66
C TRP A 17 -4.19 14.48 4.54
N TYR A 18 -3.14 13.79 4.10
CA TYR A 18 -1.81 14.38 3.88
C TYR A 18 -1.81 15.51 2.84
N ILE A 19 -2.82 15.59 1.95
CA ILE A 19 -2.96 16.70 1.01
C ILE A 19 -3.19 18.02 1.78
N LEU A 20 -3.86 17.98 2.93
CA LEU A 20 -4.02 19.16 3.77
C LEU A 20 -2.68 19.66 4.33
N LEU A 21 -1.73 18.75 4.56
CA LEU A 21 -0.38 19.11 5.01
C LEU A 21 0.43 19.86 3.94
N THR A 22 0.11 19.74 2.65
CA THR A 22 0.79 20.56 1.63
C THR A 22 0.21 21.96 1.52
N LEU A 23 -1.02 22.18 2.02
CA LEU A 23 -1.68 23.50 2.00
C LEU A 23 -1.17 24.47 3.05
N ALA A 24 -0.51 24.00 4.12
CA ALA A 24 0.07 24.85 5.16
C ALA A 24 1.38 25.52 4.68
N LEU A 25 1.25 26.39 3.66
CA LEU A 25 2.30 27.19 3.04
C LEU A 25 3.55 26.39 2.62
N GLY A 26 3.40 25.09 2.33
CA GLY A 26 4.51 24.24 1.88
C GLY A 26 5.49 23.83 2.98
N LEU A 27 5.47 24.47 4.15
CA LEU A 27 6.33 24.15 5.30
C LEU A 27 6.23 22.68 5.72
N SER A 28 5.03 22.11 5.69
CA SER A 28 4.78 20.70 6.03
C SER A 28 4.69 19.78 4.82
N SER A 29 5.09 20.23 3.62
CA SER A 29 5.08 19.36 2.43
C SER A 29 6.01 18.15 2.61
N PHE A 30 7.20 18.34 3.23
CA PHE A 30 8.08 17.22 3.55
C PHE A 30 7.39 16.19 4.46
N ALA A 31 6.61 16.63 5.45
CA ALA A 31 5.88 15.77 6.37
C ALA A 31 4.77 15.00 5.65
N ALA A 32 4.09 15.63 4.69
CA ALA A 32 3.10 14.98 3.83
C ALA A 32 3.72 13.81 3.06
N PHE A 33 4.84 14.04 2.37
CA PHE A 33 5.52 12.99 1.60
C PHE A 33 6.18 11.93 2.50
N LEU A 34 6.63 12.31 3.69
CA LEU A 34 7.15 11.38 4.68
C LEU A 34 6.05 10.44 5.19
N TYR A 35 4.85 10.94 5.45
CA TYR A 35 3.68 10.13 5.81
C TYR A 35 3.34 9.12 4.70
N VAL A 36 3.28 9.59 3.44
CA VAL A 36 3.00 8.74 2.28
C VAL A 36 4.06 7.64 2.15
N TRP A 37 5.33 7.98 2.32
CA TRP A 37 6.42 7.00 2.36
C TRP A 37 6.27 6.00 3.49
N PHE A 38 6.00 6.44 4.72
CA PHE A 38 5.89 5.54 5.87
C PHE A 38 4.79 4.50 5.65
N ARG A 39 3.64 4.93 5.10
CA ARG A 39 2.48 4.07 4.86
C ARG A 39 2.65 3.12 3.68
N GLY A 40 3.12 3.58 2.52
CA GLY A 40 3.22 2.69 1.35
C GLY A 40 4.64 2.24 0.97
N ARG A 41 5.67 2.66 1.70
CA ARG A 41 7.08 2.19 1.63
C ARG A 41 7.74 2.28 0.25
N LYS A 42 7.30 3.21 -0.61
CA LYS A 42 7.92 3.44 -1.92
C LYS A 42 9.04 4.47 -1.83
N LEU A 43 10.27 4.11 -2.21
CA LEU A 43 11.45 4.98 -2.12
C LEU A 43 11.30 6.30 -2.88
N SER A 44 10.58 6.32 -4.01
CA SER A 44 10.35 7.55 -4.78
C SER A 44 9.67 8.64 -3.94
N TRP A 45 8.80 8.27 -3.00
CA TRP A 45 8.12 9.21 -2.11
C TRP A 45 9.05 9.72 -1.00
N LEU A 46 9.97 8.89 -0.51
CA LEU A 46 11.02 9.33 0.41
C LEU A 46 11.93 10.36 -0.25
N LEU A 47 12.37 10.09 -1.48
CA LEU A 47 13.18 11.05 -2.25
C LEU A 47 12.45 12.39 -2.43
N SER A 48 11.13 12.34 -2.65
CA SER A 48 10.31 13.57 -2.70
C SER A 48 10.29 14.30 -1.36
N ALA A 49 10.12 13.59 -0.24
CA ALA A 49 10.16 14.19 1.10
C ALA A 49 11.50 14.88 1.38
N VAL A 50 12.61 14.22 1.05
CA VAL A 50 13.97 14.76 1.20
C VAL A 50 14.18 15.98 0.30
N PHE A 51 13.72 15.91 -0.96
CA PHE A 51 13.81 17.03 -1.90
C PHE A 51 13.09 18.28 -1.37
N TYR A 52 11.84 18.15 -0.93
CA TYR A 52 11.08 19.29 -0.39
C TYR A 52 11.67 19.79 0.93
N LEU A 53 12.21 18.90 1.78
CA LEU A 53 12.91 19.31 2.99
C LEU A 53 14.11 20.20 2.66
N ILE A 54 14.97 19.77 1.73
CA ILE A 54 16.15 20.52 1.30
C ILE A 54 15.73 21.85 0.67
N ALA A 55 14.70 21.86 -0.19
CA ALA A 55 14.21 23.07 -0.82
C ALA A 55 13.71 24.10 0.20
N ILE A 56 12.95 23.67 1.20
CA ILE A 56 12.42 24.55 2.25
C ILE A 56 13.55 25.08 3.12
N TRP A 57 14.40 24.20 3.66
CA TRP A 57 15.50 24.63 4.54
C TRP A 57 16.51 25.49 3.80
N GLY A 58 16.83 25.15 2.55
CA GLY A 58 17.70 25.96 1.70
C GLY A 58 17.12 27.35 1.45
N ALA A 59 15.83 27.45 1.11
CA ALA A 59 15.17 28.73 0.95
C ALA A 59 15.16 29.55 2.26
N LEU A 60 14.85 28.91 3.40
CA LEU A 60 14.83 29.60 4.69
C LEU A 60 16.20 30.14 5.08
N ILE A 61 17.27 29.35 4.93
CA ILE A 61 18.64 29.79 5.23
C ILE A 61 19.06 30.97 4.36
N LEU A 62 18.75 30.92 3.06
CA LEU A 62 19.09 31.98 2.11
C LEU A 62 18.22 33.25 2.24
N MET A 63 17.07 33.15 2.92
CA MET A 63 16.17 34.27 3.18
C MET A 63 16.43 34.97 4.52
N VAL A 64 17.31 34.44 5.39
CA VAL A 64 17.67 35.11 6.65
C VAL A 64 18.44 36.39 6.32
N PRO A 65 17.94 37.59 6.69
CA PRO A 65 18.67 38.82 6.45
C PRO A 65 19.92 38.90 7.35
N ASP A 66 21.03 39.36 6.78
CA ASP A 66 22.24 39.64 7.57
C ASP A 66 21.94 40.71 8.63
N ALA A 67 22.48 40.53 9.83
CA ALA A 67 22.27 41.43 10.96
C ALA A 67 22.70 42.89 10.66
N GLU A 68 23.64 43.09 9.73
CA GLU A 68 24.03 44.43 9.23
C GLU A 68 22.94 45.09 8.38
N GLN A 69 22.15 44.33 7.62
CA GLN A 69 21.09 44.87 6.76
C GLN A 69 19.87 45.33 7.56
N ALA A 70 19.58 44.65 8.69
CA ALA A 70 18.45 44.94 9.56
C ALA A 70 18.51 46.32 10.27
N ASN A 71 19.71 46.91 10.42
CA ASN A 71 19.92 48.19 11.10
C ASN A 71 19.98 49.40 10.15
N SER A 72 19.88 49.19 8.83
CA SER A 72 19.91 50.27 7.84
C SER A 72 18.50 50.85 7.63
N THR A 73 18.28 52.07 8.09
CA THR A 73 17.01 52.84 7.94
C THR A 73 16.70 53.29 6.50
N THR A 74 17.52 52.94 5.51
CA THR A 74 17.26 53.17 4.08
C THR A 74 16.35 52.09 3.50
N ALA A 75 15.08 52.14 3.89
CA ALA A 75 14.02 51.34 3.32
C ALA A 75 13.61 51.89 1.94
N THR A 76 14.19 51.38 0.85
CA THR A 76 13.52 51.36 -0.47
C THR A 76 14.30 50.50 -1.46
N GLY A 77 13.97 49.22 -1.51
CA GLY A 77 14.51 48.28 -2.49
C GLY A 77 14.78 46.93 -1.85
N GLY A 78 13.74 46.08 -1.76
CA GLY A 78 13.94 44.69 -1.35
C GLY A 78 15.02 44.05 -2.23
N ASN A 79 15.94 43.30 -1.62
CA ASN A 79 17.01 42.63 -2.35
C ASN A 79 16.38 41.84 -3.52
N PRO A 80 16.76 42.09 -4.79
CA PRO A 80 16.17 41.38 -5.92
C PRO A 80 16.30 39.86 -5.77
N LEU A 81 17.35 39.39 -5.07
CA LEU A 81 17.55 38.00 -4.74
C LEU A 81 16.47 37.45 -3.78
N SER A 82 16.04 38.21 -2.78
CA SER A 82 14.95 37.77 -1.88
C SER A 82 13.60 37.70 -2.60
N MET A 83 13.37 38.61 -3.56
CA MET A 83 12.17 38.56 -4.41
C MET A 83 12.16 37.31 -5.31
N VAL A 84 13.29 37.01 -5.97
CA VAL A 84 13.44 35.79 -6.78
C VAL A 84 13.27 34.53 -5.94
N LEU A 85 13.92 34.45 -4.78
CA LEU A 85 13.78 33.32 -3.86
C LEU A 85 12.33 33.15 -3.37
N GLY A 86 11.61 34.25 -3.13
CA GLY A 86 10.19 34.23 -2.78
C GLY A 86 9.33 33.57 -3.86
N PHE A 87 9.56 33.90 -5.14
CA PHE A 87 8.88 33.25 -6.25
C PHE A 87 9.25 31.77 -6.40
N VAL A 88 10.53 31.43 -6.23
CA VAL A 88 10.98 30.03 -6.25
C VAL A 88 10.29 29.23 -5.14
N TYR A 89 10.26 29.77 -3.92
CA TYR A 89 9.57 29.14 -2.79
C TYR A 89 8.08 28.93 -3.06
N PHE A 90 7.40 29.97 -3.55
CA PHE A 90 5.99 29.90 -3.93
C PHE A 90 5.74 28.86 -5.03
N GLY A 91 6.61 28.81 -6.04
CA GLY A 91 6.56 27.80 -7.10
C GLY A 91 6.76 26.38 -6.57
N CYS A 92 7.74 26.17 -5.69
CA CYS A 92 7.96 24.89 -5.01
C CYS A 92 6.75 24.48 -4.16
N TRP A 93 6.09 25.42 -3.48
CA TRP A 93 4.88 25.17 -2.73
C TRP A 93 3.74 24.70 -3.64
N MET A 94 3.44 25.42 -4.72
CA MET A 94 2.43 25.01 -5.70
C MET A 94 2.73 23.64 -6.31
N LEU A 95 3.98 23.40 -6.68
CA LEU A 95 4.43 22.12 -7.22
C LEU A 95 4.22 20.98 -6.23
N SER A 96 4.40 21.22 -4.93
CA SER A 96 4.16 20.23 -3.87
C SER A 96 2.68 19.82 -3.77
N ILE A 97 1.75 20.76 -3.94
CA ILE A 97 0.30 20.48 -3.95
C ILE A 97 -0.05 19.63 -5.17
N ILE A 98 0.41 20.03 -6.36
CA ILE A 98 0.17 19.29 -7.61
C ILE A 98 0.73 17.86 -7.48
N HIS A 99 1.97 17.73 -6.99
CA HIS A 99 2.60 16.44 -6.82
C HIS A 99 1.83 15.56 -5.83
N ALA A 100 1.33 16.12 -4.71
CA ALA A 100 0.48 15.40 -3.76
C ALA A 100 -0.82 14.87 -4.41
N ILE A 101 -1.47 15.67 -5.25
CA ILE A 101 -2.68 15.24 -5.98
C ILE A 101 -2.35 14.14 -6.99
N MET A 102 -1.24 14.24 -7.71
CA MET A 102 -0.80 13.22 -8.68
C MET A 102 -0.52 11.86 -8.00
N ILE A 103 0.17 11.87 -6.85
CA ILE A 103 0.49 10.62 -6.16
C ILE A 103 -0.73 9.94 -5.55
N ARG A 104 -1.83 10.68 -5.28
CA ARG A 104 -3.04 10.16 -4.60
C ARG A 104 -3.50 8.82 -5.15
N LYS A 105 -3.63 8.70 -6.48
CA LYS A 105 -4.10 7.45 -7.11
C LYS A 105 -3.15 6.29 -6.81
N THR A 106 -1.86 6.49 -7.07
CA THR A 106 -0.84 5.45 -6.85
C THR A 106 -0.69 5.09 -5.37
N PHE A 107 -0.82 6.07 -4.48
CA PHE A 107 -0.78 5.88 -3.04
C PHE A 107 -1.94 5.01 -2.55
N LEU A 108 -3.18 5.34 -2.93
CA LEU A 108 -4.36 4.59 -2.53
C LEU A 108 -4.31 3.13 -3.01
N LEU A 109 -3.93 2.91 -4.27
CA LEU A 109 -3.79 1.56 -4.82
C LEU A 109 -2.67 0.77 -4.13
N THR A 110 -1.53 1.41 -3.85
CA THR A 110 -0.43 0.76 -3.12
C THR A 110 -0.87 0.39 -1.70
N LEU A 111 -1.64 1.26 -1.05
CA LEU A 111 -2.10 1.02 0.31
C LEU A 111 -3.11 -0.12 0.36
N GLU A 112 -4.08 -0.15 -0.56
CA GLU A 112 -5.04 -1.25 -0.69
C GLU A 112 -4.32 -2.59 -0.91
N ALA A 113 -3.38 -2.64 -1.87
CA ALA A 113 -2.61 -3.85 -2.14
C ALA A 113 -1.81 -4.33 -0.91
N ARG A 114 -1.23 -3.41 -0.14
CA ARG A 114 -0.50 -3.76 1.09
C ARG A 114 -1.41 -4.27 2.20
N GLU A 115 -2.58 -3.67 2.37
CA GLU A 115 -3.58 -4.15 3.33
C GLU A 115 -4.06 -5.55 2.95
N GLU A 116 -4.33 -5.81 1.67
CA GLU A 116 -4.70 -7.16 1.18
C GLU A 116 -3.59 -8.20 1.44
N ILE A 117 -2.32 -7.84 1.20
CA ILE A 117 -1.18 -8.72 1.49
C ILE A 117 -1.10 -9.01 3.00
N ALA A 118 -1.27 -7.99 3.84
CA ALA A 118 -1.20 -8.15 5.30
C ALA A 118 -2.34 -9.04 5.84
N VAL A 119 -3.54 -8.94 5.26
CA VAL A 119 -4.67 -9.83 5.61
C VAL A 119 -4.35 -11.26 5.22
N LYS A 120 -3.89 -11.51 3.98
CA LYS A 120 -3.51 -12.85 3.52
C LYS A 120 -2.42 -13.49 4.38
N GLU A 121 -1.42 -12.71 4.78
CA GLU A 121 -0.35 -13.20 5.65
C GLU A 121 -0.88 -13.53 7.06
N THR A 122 -1.79 -12.71 7.58
CA THR A 122 -2.43 -12.96 8.88
C THR A 122 -3.27 -14.24 8.84
N ASP A 123 -4.06 -14.45 7.79
CA ASP A 123 -4.89 -15.65 7.64
C ASP A 123 -4.04 -16.90 7.43
N ARG A 124 -2.93 -16.78 6.73
CA ARG A 124 -1.92 -17.83 6.63
C ARG A 124 -1.34 -18.18 7.99
N LEU A 125 -0.86 -17.20 8.76
CA LEU A 125 -0.33 -17.43 10.11
C LEU A 125 -1.38 -18.07 11.04
N ARG A 126 -2.64 -17.63 10.95
CA ARG A 126 -3.75 -18.26 11.69
C ARG A 126 -3.92 -19.72 11.31
N THR A 127 -3.81 -20.04 10.02
CA THR A 127 -3.93 -21.41 9.51
C THR A 127 -2.73 -22.26 9.96
N GLU A 128 -1.51 -21.72 9.87
CA GLU A 128 -0.29 -22.35 10.39
C GLU A 128 -0.37 -22.65 11.89
N ILE A 129 -0.86 -21.71 12.70
CA ILE A 129 -1.06 -21.89 14.15
C ILE A 129 -2.10 -22.98 14.42
N ARG A 130 -3.24 -22.98 13.71
CA ARG A 130 -4.25 -24.04 13.86
C ARG A 130 -3.65 -25.41 13.54
N ALA A 131 -2.76 -25.50 12.55
CA ALA A 131 -2.15 -26.75 12.11
C ALA A 131 -1.18 -27.27 13.18
N ALA A 132 -0.31 -26.39 13.66
CA ALA A 132 0.60 -26.69 14.76
C ALA A 132 -0.15 -27.10 16.05
N SER A 133 -1.33 -26.51 16.29
CA SER A 133 -2.17 -26.81 17.45
C SER A 133 -2.93 -28.14 17.34
N LYS A 134 -2.87 -28.85 16.19
CA LYS A 134 -3.72 -30.01 15.86
C LYS A 134 -5.23 -29.73 15.98
N VAL A 135 -5.62 -28.48 15.77
CA VAL A 135 -7.03 -28.03 15.80
C VAL A 135 -7.67 -28.06 14.42
N LEU A 136 -6.88 -28.25 13.35
CA LEU A 136 -7.45 -28.46 12.02
C LEU A 136 -8.11 -29.84 11.93
N ASP A 137 -9.39 -29.80 11.60
CA ASP A 137 -10.23 -30.97 11.35
C ASP A 137 -10.01 -31.60 9.97
N ASN A 138 -9.10 -31.08 9.14
CA ASN A 138 -8.89 -31.59 7.78
C ASN A 138 -7.41 -31.66 7.40
N ARG A 139 -7.04 -32.73 6.71
CA ARG A 139 -5.67 -33.06 6.27
C ARG A 139 -5.25 -32.33 4.99
N VAL A 140 -6.24 -31.84 4.24
CA VAL A 140 -6.03 -31.08 2.99
C VAL A 140 -5.35 -29.75 3.30
N ASP A 141 -5.87 -28.97 4.25
CA ASP A 141 -5.28 -27.71 4.68
C ASP A 141 -3.88 -27.93 5.28
N GLU A 142 -3.67 -29.00 6.06
CA GLU A 142 -2.34 -29.36 6.57
C GLU A 142 -1.32 -29.58 5.42
N SER A 143 -1.78 -30.19 4.33
CA SER A 143 -0.95 -30.41 3.13
C SER A 143 -0.72 -29.12 2.35
N LEU A 144 -1.73 -28.25 2.23
CA LEU A 144 -1.65 -26.99 1.50
C LEU A 144 -0.70 -25.98 2.16
N ILE A 145 -0.65 -25.93 3.49
CA ILE A 145 0.23 -25.03 4.25
C ILE A 145 1.72 -25.33 3.98
N LYS A 146 2.06 -26.58 3.65
CA LYS A 146 3.46 -26.99 3.41
C LYS A 146 4.05 -26.32 2.18
N PHE A 147 3.22 -25.93 1.22
CA PHE A 147 3.65 -25.25 0.01
C PHE A 147 3.53 -23.74 0.19
N LYS A 148 4.63 -23.02 0.02
CA LYS A 148 4.64 -21.55 -0.01
C LYS A 148 4.44 -21.06 -1.44
N GLU A 149 3.90 -19.85 -1.59
CA GLU A 149 3.73 -19.25 -2.92
C GLU A 149 5.07 -19.16 -3.68
N ASP A 150 6.15 -18.95 -2.93
CA ASP A 150 7.49 -18.80 -3.48
C ASP A 150 8.23 -20.11 -3.76
N ASP A 151 7.64 -21.26 -3.40
CA ASP A 151 8.28 -22.55 -3.62
C ASP A 151 8.45 -22.87 -5.10
N ILE A 152 9.55 -23.55 -5.41
CA ILE A 152 9.91 -23.92 -6.79
C ILE A 152 8.80 -24.74 -7.44
N THR A 153 8.17 -25.67 -6.70
CA THR A 153 7.07 -26.49 -7.19
C THR A 153 5.87 -25.64 -7.61
N VAL A 154 5.50 -24.64 -6.80
CA VAL A 154 4.37 -23.73 -7.08
C VAL A 154 4.68 -22.86 -8.30
N LYS A 155 5.90 -22.35 -8.41
CA LYS A 155 6.37 -21.57 -9.56
C LYS A 155 6.40 -22.41 -10.84
N LEU A 156 6.84 -23.66 -10.76
CA LEU A 156 6.86 -24.59 -11.88
C LEU A 156 5.44 -24.91 -12.38
N CYS A 157 4.52 -25.25 -11.48
CA CYS A 157 3.11 -25.47 -11.82
C CYS A 157 2.51 -24.22 -12.48
N ARG A 158 2.73 -23.03 -11.90
CA ARG A 158 2.25 -21.77 -12.46
C ARG A 158 2.75 -21.57 -13.90
N ASN A 159 4.05 -21.75 -14.13
CA ASN A 159 4.64 -21.59 -15.46
C ASN A 159 4.09 -22.64 -16.45
N LEU A 160 4.00 -23.91 -16.04
CA LEU A 160 3.51 -25.00 -16.88
C LEU A 160 2.06 -24.77 -17.31
N PHE A 161 1.18 -24.43 -16.37
CA PHE A 161 -0.22 -24.17 -16.68
C PHE A 161 -0.41 -22.86 -17.45
N SER A 162 0.41 -21.83 -17.21
CA SER A 162 0.37 -20.59 -17.99
C SER A 162 0.77 -20.75 -19.46
N ALA A 163 1.54 -21.80 -19.79
CA ALA A 163 1.97 -22.10 -21.15
C ALA A 163 0.90 -22.85 -21.98
N LEU A 164 -0.09 -23.46 -21.33
CA LEU A 164 -1.12 -24.25 -22.00
C LEU A 164 -2.36 -23.37 -22.25
N PRO A 165 -2.77 -23.16 -23.51
CA PRO A 165 -3.89 -22.25 -23.84
C PRO A 165 -5.26 -22.76 -23.36
N PHE A 166 -5.34 -24.02 -22.95
CA PHE A 166 -6.56 -24.66 -22.45
C PHE A 166 -6.50 -24.97 -20.94
N ALA A 167 -5.38 -24.69 -20.26
CA ALA A 167 -5.29 -24.91 -18.83
C ALA A 167 -5.94 -23.75 -18.05
N PRO A 168 -6.60 -24.05 -16.93
CA PRO A 168 -7.08 -23.01 -16.04
C PRO A 168 -5.91 -22.24 -15.41
N ASP A 169 -6.12 -20.96 -15.14
CA ASP A 169 -5.16 -20.08 -14.48
C ASP A 169 -4.78 -20.65 -13.10
N PHE A 170 -3.51 -21.01 -12.92
CA PHE A 170 -3.04 -21.60 -11.68
C PHE A 170 -2.96 -20.54 -10.58
N ARG A 171 -3.78 -20.70 -9.55
CA ARG A 171 -3.86 -19.76 -8.42
C ARG A 171 -3.41 -20.45 -7.14
N TYR A 172 -2.40 -19.88 -6.49
CA TYR A 172 -1.89 -20.38 -5.21
C TYR A 172 -2.86 -20.07 -4.05
N TYR A 173 -3.20 -21.07 -3.24
CA TYR A 173 -3.98 -20.95 -2.01
C TYR A 173 -3.38 -21.88 -0.94
N PHE A 174 -3.59 -21.54 0.33
CA PHE A 174 -3.02 -22.26 1.48
C PHE A 174 -4.08 -22.90 2.37
N ASN A 175 -5.36 -22.73 2.05
CA ASN A 175 -6.49 -23.39 2.69
C ASN A 175 -7.69 -23.50 1.72
N ILE A 176 -8.66 -24.37 2.04
CA ILE A 176 -9.87 -24.61 1.24
C ILE A 176 -10.73 -23.34 1.12
N GLU A 177 -10.90 -22.59 2.20
CA GLU A 177 -11.69 -21.35 2.20
C GLU A 177 -11.15 -20.35 1.15
N GLY A 178 -9.85 -20.09 1.16
CA GLY A 178 -9.18 -19.20 0.21
C GLY A 178 -9.17 -19.73 -1.23
N ALA A 179 -9.34 -21.04 -1.44
CA ALA A 179 -9.55 -21.61 -2.77
C ALA A 179 -10.97 -21.29 -3.28
N THR A 180 -11.99 -21.46 -2.43
CA THR A 180 -13.40 -21.23 -2.79
C THR A 180 -13.73 -19.75 -3.01
N GLU A 181 -13.16 -18.84 -2.22
CA GLU A 181 -13.30 -17.38 -2.41
C GLU A 181 -12.74 -16.90 -3.75
N ARG A 182 -11.91 -17.71 -4.42
CA ARG A 182 -11.35 -17.38 -5.74
C ARG A 182 -12.13 -17.95 -6.90
N LEU A 183 -12.94 -18.99 -6.65
CA LEU A 183 -13.80 -19.63 -7.65
C LEU A 183 -15.13 -18.90 -7.77
N VAL A 184 -15.63 -18.35 -6.66
CA VAL A 184 -16.96 -17.75 -6.56
C VAL A 184 -16.84 -16.26 -6.23
N PHE A 185 -17.50 -15.41 -7.02
CA PHE A 185 -17.44 -13.95 -6.83
C PHE A 185 -18.36 -13.44 -5.71
N ASP A 186 -19.47 -14.14 -5.44
CA ASP A 186 -20.36 -13.82 -4.33
C ASP A 186 -19.82 -14.43 -3.02
N LYS A 187 -19.68 -13.58 -2.00
CA LYS A 187 -19.17 -13.96 -0.69
C LYS A 187 -20.11 -14.94 0.03
N ALA A 188 -21.42 -14.79 -0.13
CA ALA A 188 -22.39 -15.69 0.49
C ALA A 188 -22.32 -17.10 -0.13
N GLU A 189 -22.19 -17.16 -1.44
CA GLU A 189 -22.02 -18.41 -2.17
C GLU A 189 -20.65 -19.04 -1.91
N ALA A 190 -19.58 -18.25 -1.85
CA ALA A 190 -18.24 -18.73 -1.48
C ALA A 190 -18.22 -19.40 -0.10
N GLN A 191 -18.95 -18.86 0.88
CA GLN A 191 -19.10 -19.48 2.20
C GLN A 191 -19.89 -20.80 2.17
N ALA A 192 -20.94 -20.88 1.35
CA ALA A 192 -21.69 -22.13 1.19
C ALA A 192 -20.83 -23.22 0.51
N VAL A 193 -20.05 -22.84 -0.51
CA VAL A 193 -19.14 -23.76 -1.21
C VAL A 193 -17.98 -24.17 -0.31
N SER A 194 -17.42 -23.25 0.48
CA SER A 194 -16.35 -23.57 1.44
C SER A 194 -16.82 -24.56 2.51
N ALA A 195 -18.01 -24.36 3.07
CA ALA A 195 -18.60 -25.28 4.04
C ALA A 195 -18.78 -26.68 3.45
N ARG A 196 -19.28 -26.78 2.22
CA ARG A 196 -19.43 -28.06 1.52
C ARG A 196 -18.08 -28.72 1.21
N ALA A 197 -17.09 -27.95 0.77
CA ALA A 197 -15.75 -28.46 0.48
C ALA A 197 -15.05 -28.98 1.75
N LEU A 198 -15.23 -28.28 2.88
CA LEU A 198 -14.75 -28.72 4.19
C LEU A 198 -15.44 -30.01 4.67
N GLU A 199 -16.74 -30.17 4.42
CA GLU A 199 -17.46 -31.40 4.73
C GLU A 199 -16.91 -32.59 3.93
N ILE A 200 -16.68 -32.42 2.62
CA ILE A 200 -16.08 -33.46 1.78
C ILE A 200 -14.67 -33.81 2.26
N ALA A 201 -13.84 -32.82 2.55
CA ALA A 201 -12.49 -33.04 3.05
C ALA A 201 -12.47 -33.84 4.36
N ARG A 202 -13.42 -33.57 5.27
CA ARG A 202 -13.58 -34.34 6.52
C ARG A 202 -14.05 -35.77 6.27
N GLN A 203 -14.95 -35.98 5.30
CA GLN A 203 -15.44 -37.33 4.97
C GLN A 203 -14.33 -38.21 4.39
N ASP A 204 -13.48 -37.67 3.51
CA ASP A 204 -12.33 -38.38 2.95
C ASP A 204 -11.31 -38.78 4.02
N ASP A 205 -11.11 -37.94 5.03
CA ASP A 205 -10.24 -38.25 6.19
C ASP A 205 -10.82 -39.39 7.05
N GLY A 206 -12.14 -39.47 7.19
CA GLY A 206 -12.82 -40.56 7.90
C GLY A 206 -12.72 -41.92 7.20
N ILE A 207 -12.66 -41.94 5.86
CA ILE A 207 -12.48 -43.16 5.06
C ILE A 207 -11.05 -43.68 5.16
N ALA A 208 -10.05 -42.80 5.27
CA ALA A 208 -8.64 -43.20 5.42
C ALA A 208 -8.27 -43.71 6.83
N ALA A 209 -9.13 -43.49 7.82
CA ALA A 209 -8.90 -43.87 9.23
C ALA A 209 -9.67 -45.15 9.66
N ALA A 210 -10.53 -45.70 8.80
CA ALA A 210 -11.29 -46.94 9.01
C ALA A 210 -10.62 -48.14 8.32
#